data_AF-A0A850HKC5-F1
#
_entry.id   AF-A0A850HKC5-F1
#
_cell.length_a   1.000
_cell.length_b   1.000
_cell.length_c   1.000
_cell.angle_alpha   90.00
_cell.angle_beta   90.00
_cell.angle_gamma   90.00
#
_symmetry.space_group_name_H-M   'P 1'
#
loop_
_entity.id
_entity.type
_entity.pdbx_description
1 polymer ?
#
loop_
_entity_poly.entity_id
_entity_poly.type
_entity_poly.pdbx_seq_one_letter_code
_entity_poly.pdbx_strand_id
1 'polypeptide(L)'
;MNTYKYIGSNPSGYVTWFFERCAKQRMRLYEQYVKEHREVVAQAEIEDVKRRKIKTPLQRVVQLLKRHRDIMFKDDQSGNKPISIIITTIAASLYNEEDNIYDAMKNILLNANKWIEDNKREGQYFIENPSYSGENFADKWNTHPERAEMFYNWINQAKRDLIDEHLYDSNRISMGRHIQEVFGENTGKAVFSVMAEKDHKDIKDGVLKVSAVTGALASTGTIKVMANHHHGA
;
A
#
# COMPACT_ATOMS: atom_id res chain seq x y z
N MET A 1 -15.38 -43.50 2.35
CA MET A 1 -15.13 -42.87 3.67
C MET A 1 -14.38 -41.57 3.41
N ASN A 2 -14.98 -40.41 3.69
CA ASN A 2 -14.26 -39.13 3.66
C ASN A 2 -13.45 -39.00 4.94
N THR A 3 -12.14 -39.24 4.87
CA THR A 3 -11.21 -38.99 5.97
C THR A 3 -10.89 -37.49 6.01
N TYR A 4 -11.51 -36.78 6.95
CA TYR A 4 -11.14 -35.40 7.25
C TYR A 4 -9.82 -35.40 8.02
N LYS A 5 -8.74 -34.93 7.39
CA LYS A 5 -7.46 -34.70 8.05
C LYS A 5 -7.47 -33.28 8.62
N TYR A 6 -7.32 -33.14 9.94
CA TYR A 6 -7.19 -31.84 10.58
C TYR A 6 -5.89 -31.17 10.10
N ILE A 7 -6.01 -29.97 9.54
CA ILE A 7 -4.89 -29.08 9.22
C ILE A 7 -4.95 -27.97 10.28
N GLY A 8 -3.95 -27.92 11.16
CA GLY A 8 -3.86 -26.89 12.19
C GLY A 8 -3.45 -25.54 11.61
N SER A 9 -3.77 -24.46 12.33
CA SER A 9 -3.35 -23.10 12.03
C SER A 9 -3.21 -22.30 13.33
N ASN A 10 -2.47 -21.17 13.30
CA ASN A 10 -2.25 -20.30 14.46
C ASN A 10 -2.56 -18.83 14.15
N PRO A 11 -3.85 -18.43 14.07
CA PRO A 11 -4.22 -17.06 13.69
C PRO A 11 -3.69 -15.98 14.63
N SER A 12 -3.65 -16.22 15.94
CA SER A 12 -3.12 -15.25 16.92
C SER A 12 -1.61 -15.07 16.77
N GLY A 13 -0.88 -16.16 16.51
CA GLY A 13 0.54 -16.11 16.18
C GLY A 13 0.81 -15.32 14.90
N TYR A 14 -0.02 -15.48 13.87
CA TYR A 14 0.14 -14.73 12.61
C TYR A 14 0.00 -13.22 12.82
N VAL A 15 -1.00 -12.81 13.61
CA VAL A 15 -1.20 -11.40 13.98
C VAL A 15 0.01 -10.86 14.73
N THR A 16 0.52 -11.63 15.68
CA THR A 16 1.71 -11.26 16.48
C THR A 16 2.93 -11.08 15.58
N TRP A 17 3.23 -12.09 14.76
CA TRP A 17 4.32 -12.06 13.78
C TRP A 17 4.23 -10.83 12.86
N PHE A 18 3.06 -10.53 12.29
CA PHE A 18 2.90 -9.38 11.41
C PHE A 18 3.19 -8.06 12.13
N PHE A 19 2.74 -7.92 13.38
CA PHE A 19 3.01 -6.71 14.16
C PHE A 19 4.47 -6.59 14.62
N GLU A 20 5.20 -7.69 14.78
CA GLU A 20 6.65 -7.68 14.99
C GLU A 20 7.39 -7.11 13.78
N ARG A 21 7.00 -7.48 12.55
CA ARG A 21 7.53 -6.88 11.31
C ARG A 21 7.31 -5.38 11.22
N CYS A 22 6.32 -4.85 11.93
CA CYS A 22 6.01 -3.43 12.00
C CYS A 22 6.69 -2.70 13.19
N ALA A 23 7.35 -3.40 14.12
CA ALA A 23 7.65 -2.87 15.45
C ALA A 23 8.56 -1.64 15.44
N LYS A 24 9.66 -1.68 14.70
CA LYS A 24 10.63 -0.57 14.64
C LYS A 24 9.98 0.71 14.09
N GLN A 25 9.31 0.62 12.95
CA GLN A 25 8.67 1.79 12.35
C GLN A 25 7.47 2.29 13.15
N ARG A 26 6.74 1.40 13.82
CA ARG A 26 5.68 1.79 14.76
C ARG A 26 6.24 2.60 15.93
N MET A 27 7.37 2.19 16.49
CA MET A 27 8.04 2.94 17.56
C MET A 27 8.50 4.32 17.08
N ARG A 28 9.19 4.40 15.94
CA ARG A 28 9.63 5.68 15.34
C ARG A 28 8.47 6.65 15.13
N LEU A 29 7.39 6.19 14.49
CA LEU A 29 6.22 7.03 14.21
C LEU A 29 5.50 7.47 15.49
N TYR A 30 5.46 6.60 16.50
CA TYR A 30 4.92 6.95 17.81
C TYR A 30 5.73 8.06 18.48
N GLU A 31 7.05 7.94 18.51
CA GLU A 31 7.94 8.97 19.09
C GLU A 31 7.77 10.33 18.38
N GLN A 32 7.64 10.32 17.04
CA GLN A 32 7.36 11.53 16.27
C GLN A 32 6.00 12.14 16.65
N TYR A 33 4.94 11.32 16.70
CA TYR A 33 3.61 11.78 17.07
C TYR A 33 3.58 12.40 18.47
N VAL A 34 4.24 11.79 19.46
CA VAL A 34 4.33 12.30 20.82
C VAL A 34 5.06 13.63 20.88
N LYS A 35 6.15 13.80 20.12
CA LYS A 35 6.90 15.06 20.07
C LYS A 35 6.03 16.20 19.51
N GLU A 36 5.23 15.92 18.50
CA GLU A 36 4.36 16.89 17.82
C GLU A 36 3.07 17.21 18.59
N HIS A 37 2.56 16.26 19.38
CA HIS A 37 1.23 16.35 20.02
C HIS A 37 1.29 16.19 21.55
N ARG A 38 2.33 16.73 22.20
CA ARG A 38 2.62 16.54 23.65
C ARG A 38 1.39 16.71 24.55
N GLU A 39 0.52 17.67 24.25
CA GLU A 39 -0.68 17.98 25.05
C GLU A 39 -1.79 16.92 24.91
N VAL A 40 -1.96 16.34 23.72
CA VAL A 40 -3.03 15.36 23.41
C VAL A 40 -2.69 13.96 23.94
N VAL A 41 -1.41 13.60 23.98
CA VAL A 41 -0.96 12.28 24.44
C VAL A 41 -1.10 12.13 25.96
N ALA A 42 -1.08 13.22 26.72
CA ALA A 42 -1.29 13.21 28.17
C ALA A 42 -2.70 12.76 28.58
N GLN A 43 -3.69 12.83 27.67
CA GLN A 43 -5.10 12.58 27.96
C GLN A 43 -5.66 11.26 27.38
N ALA A 44 -4.91 10.57 26.51
CA ALA A 44 -5.40 9.38 25.82
C ALA A 44 -4.72 8.09 26.31
N GLU A 45 -5.48 7.00 26.41
CA GLU A 45 -4.91 5.67 26.68
C GLU A 45 -3.86 5.31 25.61
N ILE A 46 -2.64 5.07 26.09
CA ILE A 46 -1.42 4.95 25.29
C ILE A 46 -1.52 3.83 24.23
N GLU A 47 -2.25 2.74 24.51
CA GLU A 47 -2.44 1.62 23.57
C GLU A 47 -3.42 1.92 22.42
N ASP A 48 -4.46 2.70 22.68
CA ASP A 48 -5.53 2.91 21.72
C ASP A 48 -5.09 3.88 20.60
N VAL A 49 -4.28 4.89 20.97
CA VAL A 49 -3.59 5.78 20.00
C VAL A 49 -2.61 4.98 19.13
N LYS A 50 -1.83 4.07 19.74
CA LYS A 50 -0.83 3.23 19.04
C LYS A 50 -1.45 2.32 17.98
N ARG A 51 -2.64 1.76 18.23
CA ARG A 51 -3.29 0.82 17.29
C ARG A 51 -4.13 1.49 16.21
N ARG A 52 -4.82 2.61 16.51
CA ARG A 52 -5.82 3.17 15.58
C ARG A 52 -5.30 4.33 14.74
N LYS A 53 -4.43 5.19 15.28
CA LYS A 53 -4.03 6.45 14.61
C LYS A 53 -2.76 6.31 13.76
N ILE A 54 -1.82 5.47 14.19
CA ILE A 54 -0.49 5.37 13.55
C ILE A 54 -0.41 4.09 12.74
N LYS A 55 -0.27 4.22 11.42
CA LYS A 55 -0.05 3.09 10.51
C LYS A 55 1.37 3.12 9.96
N THR A 56 2.06 2.00 10.04
CA THR A 56 3.43 1.86 9.51
C THR A 56 3.45 1.82 7.98
N PRO A 57 4.62 2.05 7.35
CA PRO A 57 4.79 1.88 5.91
C PRO A 57 4.33 0.50 5.44
N LEU A 58 4.73 -0.59 6.09
CA LEU A 58 4.27 -1.95 5.77
C LEU A 58 2.74 -2.08 5.80
N GLN A 59 2.08 -1.57 6.85
CA GLN A 59 0.62 -1.61 6.93
C GLN A 59 -0.04 -0.87 5.76
N ARG A 60 0.51 0.30 5.37
CA ARG A 60 0.00 1.09 4.24
C ARG A 60 0.21 0.36 2.92
N VAL A 61 1.40 -0.22 2.69
CA VAL A 61 1.70 -0.99 1.48
C VAL A 61 0.75 -2.17 1.35
N VAL A 62 0.54 -2.96 2.41
CA VAL A 62 -0.42 -4.09 2.37
C VAL A 62 -1.83 -3.61 2.02
N GLN A 63 -2.27 -2.47 2.56
CA GLN A 63 -3.58 -1.90 2.21
C GLN A 63 -3.66 -1.48 0.74
N LEU A 64 -2.63 -0.82 0.22
CA LEU A 64 -2.56 -0.40 -1.18
C LEU A 64 -2.53 -1.60 -2.14
N LEU A 65 -1.69 -2.60 -1.88
CA LEU A 65 -1.60 -3.82 -2.68
C LEU A 65 -2.94 -4.58 -2.71
N LYS A 66 -3.58 -4.75 -1.55
CA LYS A 66 -4.91 -5.40 -1.49
C LYS A 66 -5.95 -4.61 -2.26
N ARG A 67 -5.94 -3.27 -2.17
CA ARG A 67 -6.86 -2.42 -2.92
C ARG A 67 -6.61 -2.51 -4.42
N HIS A 68 -5.36 -2.41 -4.86
CA HIS A 68 -4.98 -2.60 -6.27
C HIS A 68 -5.49 -3.94 -6.81
N ARG A 69 -5.28 -5.01 -6.03
CA ARG A 69 -5.79 -6.34 -6.34
C ARG A 69 -7.32 -6.37 -6.43
N ASP A 70 -8.02 -5.71 -5.53
CA ASP A 70 -9.47 -5.65 -5.56
C ASP A 70 -10.02 -4.90 -6.77
N ILE A 71 -9.31 -3.86 -7.25
CA ILE A 71 -9.68 -3.11 -8.46
C ILE A 71 -9.38 -3.90 -9.73
N MET A 72 -8.18 -4.49 -9.84
CA MET A 72 -7.78 -5.28 -11.02
C MET A 72 -8.72 -6.48 -11.26
N PHE A 73 -9.21 -7.10 -10.17
CA PHE A 73 -10.09 -8.27 -10.24
C PHE A 73 -11.55 -7.93 -9.89
N LYS A 74 -11.99 -6.68 -10.06
CA LYS A 74 -13.35 -6.25 -9.66
C LYS A 74 -14.46 -6.97 -10.44
N ASP A 75 -14.20 -7.28 -11.71
CA ASP A 75 -15.14 -7.94 -12.63
C ASP A 75 -14.76 -9.41 -12.89
N ASP A 76 -13.72 -9.92 -12.23
CA ASP A 76 -13.28 -11.32 -12.38
C ASP A 76 -14.17 -12.26 -11.56
N GLN A 77 -14.77 -13.24 -12.24
CA GLN A 77 -15.64 -14.25 -11.64
C GLN A 77 -14.99 -15.63 -11.55
N SER A 78 -13.71 -15.76 -11.92
CA SER A 78 -13.01 -17.05 -11.98
C SER A 78 -12.74 -17.65 -10.60
N GLY A 79 -12.72 -16.81 -9.55
CA GLY A 79 -12.30 -17.22 -8.22
C GLY A 79 -10.78 -17.40 -8.06
N ASN A 80 -9.99 -17.05 -9.08
CA ASN A 80 -8.53 -17.19 -9.09
C ASN A 80 -7.78 -15.94 -8.61
N LYS A 81 -8.53 -14.94 -8.15
CA LYS A 81 -8.03 -13.69 -7.56
C LYS A 81 -6.97 -13.96 -6.47
N PRO A 82 -5.78 -13.31 -6.53
CA PRO A 82 -4.72 -13.43 -5.52
C PRO A 82 -5.22 -13.31 -4.09
N ILE A 83 -5.02 -14.29 -3.21
CA ILE A 83 -5.59 -14.24 -1.84
C ILE A 83 -4.82 -13.30 -0.91
N SER A 84 -5.54 -12.62 -0.01
CA SER A 84 -4.95 -11.56 0.82
C SER A 84 -3.88 -12.05 1.80
N ILE A 85 -3.99 -13.29 2.29
CA ILE A 85 -2.99 -13.86 3.21
C ILE A 85 -1.64 -14.02 2.51
N ILE A 86 -1.61 -14.49 1.27
CA ILE A 86 -0.38 -14.60 0.48
C ILE A 86 0.25 -13.21 0.25
N ILE A 87 -0.56 -12.22 -0.16
CA ILE A 87 -0.08 -10.84 -0.36
C ILE A 87 0.54 -10.29 0.92
N THR A 88 -0.14 -10.47 2.05
CA THR A 88 0.29 -9.95 3.35
C THR A 88 1.57 -10.65 3.82
N THR A 89 1.65 -11.97 3.66
CA THR A 89 2.82 -12.76 4.05
C THR A 89 4.05 -12.39 3.22
N ILE A 90 3.93 -12.32 1.89
CA ILE A 90 5.05 -11.91 1.02
C ILE A 90 5.51 -10.50 1.35
N ALA A 91 4.58 -9.55 1.48
CA ALA A 91 4.91 -8.17 1.79
C ALA A 91 5.65 -8.04 3.13
N ALA A 92 5.15 -8.69 4.18
CA ALA A 92 5.77 -8.65 5.50
C ALA A 92 7.10 -9.42 5.55
N SER A 93 7.26 -10.51 4.81
CA SER A 93 8.52 -11.25 4.69
C SER A 93 9.61 -10.42 4.00
N LEU A 94 9.27 -9.68 2.94
CA LEU A 94 10.21 -8.87 2.18
C LEU A 94 10.50 -7.48 2.76
N TYR A 95 9.60 -6.98 3.61
CA TYR A 95 9.76 -5.66 4.23
C TYR A 95 11.06 -5.54 5.02
N ASN A 96 11.89 -4.55 4.71
CA ASN A 96 13.20 -4.37 5.34
C ASN A 96 13.25 -3.14 6.25
N GLU A 97 12.12 -2.88 6.92
CA GLU A 97 11.95 -1.75 7.84
C GLU A 97 12.06 -0.38 7.17
N GLU A 98 11.75 -0.27 5.88
CA GLU A 98 11.72 1.00 5.15
C GLU A 98 10.78 1.98 5.85
N ASP A 99 11.20 3.24 5.91
CA ASP A 99 10.56 4.26 6.74
C ASP A 99 9.50 5.09 5.98
N ASN A 100 9.36 4.84 4.68
CA ASN A 100 8.40 5.45 3.79
C ASN A 100 7.69 4.39 2.91
N ILE A 101 6.52 4.77 2.38
CA ILE A 101 5.62 3.85 1.67
C ILE A 101 6.21 3.43 0.31
N TYR A 102 6.84 4.36 -0.41
CA TYR A 102 7.31 4.11 -1.77
C TYR A 102 8.46 3.10 -1.77
N ASP A 103 9.49 3.31 -0.94
CA ASP A 103 10.64 2.39 -0.87
C ASP A 103 10.22 1.00 -0.39
N ALA A 104 9.34 0.94 0.61
CA ALA A 104 8.75 -0.32 1.07
C ALA A 104 8.03 -1.05 -0.07
N MET A 105 7.16 -0.35 -0.80
CA MET A 105 6.39 -0.90 -1.92
C MET A 105 7.30 -1.35 -3.06
N LYS A 106 8.31 -0.55 -3.40
CA LYS A 106 9.30 -0.86 -4.43
C LYS A 106 10.10 -2.10 -4.08
N ASN A 107 10.66 -2.17 -2.88
CA ASN A 107 11.40 -3.34 -2.43
C ASN A 107 10.54 -4.62 -2.45
N ILE A 108 9.32 -4.56 -1.90
CA ILE A 108 8.40 -5.69 -1.87
C ILE A 108 8.06 -6.18 -3.28
N LEU A 109 7.62 -5.29 -4.18
CA LEU A 109 7.19 -5.68 -5.52
C LEU A 109 8.36 -6.23 -6.35
N LEU A 110 9.53 -5.58 -6.32
CA LEU A 110 10.70 -6.02 -7.09
C LEU A 110 11.16 -7.44 -6.70
N ASN A 111 11.13 -7.75 -5.40
CA ASN A 111 11.62 -9.02 -4.88
C ASN A 111 10.56 -10.12 -4.77
N ALA A 112 9.26 -9.82 -4.90
CA ALA A 112 8.17 -10.78 -4.70
C ALA A 112 8.30 -12.05 -5.56
N ASN A 113 8.52 -11.92 -6.87
CA ASN A 113 8.62 -13.08 -7.76
C ASN A 113 9.80 -13.98 -7.37
N LYS A 114 10.97 -13.39 -7.14
CA LYS A 114 12.17 -14.13 -6.72
C LYS A 114 11.92 -14.84 -5.39
N TRP A 115 11.30 -14.15 -4.42
CA TRP A 115 11.00 -14.74 -3.12
C TRP A 115 10.07 -15.95 -3.23
N ILE A 116 9.03 -15.90 -4.07
CA ILE A 116 8.13 -17.04 -4.29
C ILE A 116 8.91 -18.24 -4.86
N GLU A 117 9.76 -18.01 -5.85
CA GLU A 117 10.57 -19.06 -6.47
C GLU A 117 11.58 -19.67 -5.48
N ASP A 118 12.27 -18.83 -4.70
CA ASP A 118 13.24 -19.26 -3.68
C ASP A 118 12.59 -20.07 -2.54
N ASN A 119 11.28 -19.89 -2.30
CA ASN A 119 10.56 -20.61 -1.25
C ASN A 119 9.94 -21.93 -1.72
N LYS A 120 10.01 -22.28 -3.02
CA LYS A 120 9.52 -23.57 -3.51
C LYS A 120 10.20 -24.73 -2.78
N ARG A 121 9.43 -25.78 -2.46
CA ARG A 121 9.92 -27.03 -1.86
C ARG A 121 9.66 -28.16 -2.82
N GLU A 122 10.70 -28.91 -3.18
CA GLU A 122 10.60 -30.04 -4.12
C GLU A 122 9.90 -29.64 -5.45
N GLY A 123 10.15 -28.41 -5.93
CA GLY A 123 9.54 -27.85 -7.15
C GLY A 123 8.10 -27.35 -6.98
N GLN A 124 7.49 -27.50 -5.81
CA GLN A 124 6.13 -27.04 -5.52
C GLN A 124 6.12 -25.66 -4.85
N TYR A 125 5.09 -24.85 -5.16
CA TYR A 125 4.85 -23.57 -4.48
C TYR A 125 4.63 -23.79 -2.99
N PHE A 126 5.40 -23.09 -2.18
CA PHE A 126 5.34 -23.17 -0.73
C PHE A 126 5.47 -21.79 -0.10
N ILE A 127 4.38 -21.29 0.48
CA ILE A 127 4.36 -20.05 1.25
C ILE A 127 3.99 -20.43 2.67
N GLU A 128 5.01 -20.61 3.51
CA GLU A 128 4.83 -21.08 4.89
C GLU A 128 4.03 -20.08 5.72
N ASN A 129 3.12 -20.58 6.56
CA ASN A 129 2.57 -19.77 7.64
C ASN A 129 3.68 -19.53 8.69
N PRO A 130 4.13 -18.28 8.88
CA PRO A 130 5.20 -17.97 9.84
C PRO A 130 4.84 -18.27 11.30
N SER A 131 3.57 -18.50 11.60
CA SER A 131 3.07 -18.81 12.94
C SER A 131 2.73 -20.29 13.16
N TYR A 132 2.81 -21.11 12.10
CA TYR A 132 2.49 -22.53 12.16
C TYR A 132 3.29 -23.29 11.09
N SER A 133 4.41 -23.88 11.51
CA SER A 133 5.31 -24.56 10.58
C SER A 133 4.62 -25.72 9.86
N GLY A 134 4.90 -25.85 8.57
CA GLY A 134 4.31 -26.87 7.69
C GLY A 134 2.97 -26.49 7.07
N GLU A 135 2.26 -25.46 7.55
CA GLU A 135 1.08 -24.93 6.84
C GLU A 135 1.55 -24.11 5.63
N ASN A 136 1.01 -24.43 4.45
CA ASN A 136 1.34 -23.78 3.18
C ASN A 136 0.14 -22.99 2.67
N PHE A 137 0.23 -21.66 2.65
CA PHE A 137 -0.82 -20.80 2.10
C PHE A 137 -0.99 -20.89 0.58
N ALA A 138 0.00 -21.43 -0.13
CA ALA A 138 -0.01 -21.63 -1.58
C ALA A 138 -0.28 -23.09 -1.97
N ASP A 139 -0.78 -23.93 -1.07
CA ASP A 139 -1.11 -25.34 -1.34
C ASP A 139 -2.00 -25.52 -2.58
N LYS A 140 -3.01 -24.65 -2.73
CA LYS A 140 -3.94 -24.65 -3.87
C LYS A 140 -3.27 -24.32 -5.20
N TRP A 141 -2.16 -23.58 -5.22
CA TRP A 141 -1.45 -23.26 -6.47
C TRP A 141 -0.87 -24.50 -7.14
N ASN A 142 -0.48 -25.51 -6.35
CA ASN A 142 0.07 -26.75 -6.89
C ASN A 142 -0.97 -27.64 -7.56
N THR A 143 -2.26 -27.44 -7.25
CA THR A 143 -3.39 -28.16 -7.87
C THR A 143 -4.17 -27.30 -8.87
N HIS A 144 -4.02 -25.98 -8.78
CA HIS A 144 -4.70 -24.96 -9.57
C HIS A 144 -3.64 -23.92 -10.01
N PRO A 145 -2.74 -24.27 -10.96
CA PRO A 145 -1.61 -23.43 -11.36
C PRO A 145 -2.04 -22.06 -11.91
N GLU A 146 -3.25 -21.95 -12.47
CA GLU A 146 -3.84 -20.70 -12.95
C GLU A 146 -3.93 -19.63 -11.84
N ARG A 147 -4.01 -20.03 -10.57
CA ARG A 147 -4.01 -19.11 -9.43
C ARG A 147 -2.63 -18.49 -9.19
N ALA A 148 -1.56 -19.25 -9.40
CA ALA A 148 -0.21 -18.72 -9.35
C ALA A 148 0.04 -17.79 -10.54
N GLU A 149 -0.39 -18.17 -11.75
CA GLU A 149 -0.30 -17.33 -12.94
C GLU A 149 -1.00 -15.97 -12.75
N MET A 150 -2.23 -15.97 -12.22
CA MET A 150 -2.94 -14.73 -11.89
C MET A 150 -2.20 -13.90 -10.83
N PHE A 151 -1.54 -14.54 -9.87
CA PHE A 151 -0.74 -13.85 -8.87
C PHE A 151 0.50 -13.17 -9.49
N TYR A 152 1.23 -13.88 -10.34
CA TYR A 152 2.39 -13.33 -11.06
C TYR A 152 1.98 -12.19 -12.00
N ASN A 153 0.89 -12.35 -12.74
CA ASN A 153 0.33 -11.30 -13.60
C ASN A 153 -0.04 -10.05 -12.78
N TRP A 154 -0.67 -10.25 -11.62
CA TRP A 154 -1.00 -9.17 -10.71
C TRP A 154 0.24 -8.46 -10.16
N ILE A 155 1.32 -9.17 -9.78
CA ILE A 155 2.57 -8.53 -9.35
C ILE A 155 3.15 -7.67 -10.49
N ASN A 156 3.20 -8.20 -11.71
CA ASN A 156 3.76 -7.48 -12.84
C ASN A 156 2.95 -6.22 -13.18
N GLN A 157 1.62 -6.31 -13.08
CA GLN A 157 0.75 -5.14 -13.24
C GLN A 157 0.98 -4.13 -12.11
N ALA A 158 1.03 -4.58 -10.85
CA ALA A 158 1.28 -3.71 -9.71
C ALA A 158 2.65 -3.02 -9.77
N LYS A 159 3.68 -3.65 -10.36
CA LYS A 159 4.97 -3.00 -10.62
C LYS A 159 4.82 -1.81 -11.55
N ARG A 160 4.17 -2.02 -12.70
CA ARG A 160 3.90 -0.98 -13.70
C ARG A 160 3.09 0.16 -13.09
N ASP A 161 2.05 -0.18 -12.36
CA ASP A 161 1.10 0.81 -11.86
C ASP A 161 1.58 1.58 -10.62
N LEU A 162 2.50 1.04 -9.83
CA LEU A 162 2.81 1.62 -8.53
C LEU A 162 4.25 2.11 -8.37
N ILE A 163 5.21 1.60 -9.15
CA ILE A 163 6.63 1.87 -8.90
C ILE A 163 7.47 2.10 -10.16
N ASP A 164 6.86 2.06 -11.34
CA ASP A 164 7.52 2.25 -12.63
C ASP A 164 7.98 3.70 -12.81
N GLU A 165 9.02 3.91 -13.62
CA GLU A 165 9.70 5.19 -13.78
C GLU A 165 8.82 6.23 -14.49
N HIS A 166 7.91 5.80 -15.38
CA HIS A 166 7.00 6.72 -16.08
C HIS A 166 6.06 7.51 -15.14
N LEU A 167 5.91 7.05 -13.89
CA LEU A 167 5.15 7.77 -12.87
C LEU A 167 5.82 9.09 -12.47
N TYR A 168 7.14 9.21 -12.62
CA TYR A 168 7.88 10.44 -12.32
C TYR A 168 7.72 11.51 -13.40
N ASP A 169 7.49 11.10 -14.65
CA ASP A 169 7.33 12.01 -15.79
C ASP A 169 5.88 12.48 -15.98
N SER A 170 4.96 11.95 -15.17
CA SER A 170 3.54 12.24 -15.25
C SER A 170 3.19 13.62 -14.68
N ASN A 171 2.43 14.41 -15.44
CA ASN A 171 1.86 15.64 -14.93
C ASN A 171 0.73 15.34 -13.91
N ARG A 172 0.30 16.36 -13.14
CA ARG A 172 -0.72 16.17 -12.08
C ARG A 172 -2.03 15.55 -12.58
N ILE A 173 -2.44 15.87 -13.80
CA ILE A 173 -3.69 15.36 -14.39
C ILE A 173 -3.53 13.88 -14.74
N SER A 174 -2.44 13.50 -15.40
CA SER A 174 -2.17 12.11 -15.74
C SER A 174 -1.98 11.27 -14.48
N MET A 175 -1.27 11.79 -13.47
CA MET A 175 -1.08 11.11 -12.18
C MET A 175 -2.41 10.80 -11.50
N GLY A 176 -3.33 11.76 -11.44
CA GLY A 176 -4.57 11.49 -10.72
C GLY A 176 -5.58 10.67 -11.53
N ARG A 177 -5.54 10.69 -12.88
CA ARG A 177 -6.24 9.68 -13.69
C ARG A 177 -5.70 8.28 -13.40
N HIS A 178 -4.38 8.14 -13.35
CA HIS A 178 -3.70 6.89 -13.00
C HIS A 178 -4.14 6.38 -11.62
N ILE A 179 -4.19 7.25 -10.60
CA ILE A 179 -4.72 6.89 -9.27
C ILE A 179 -6.18 6.41 -9.33
N GLN A 180 -7.03 7.03 -10.16
CA GLN A 180 -8.42 6.60 -10.34
C GLN A 180 -8.51 5.21 -10.98
N GLU A 181 -7.69 4.94 -11.99
CA GLU A 181 -7.65 3.65 -12.69
C GLU A 181 -7.17 2.53 -11.76
N VAL A 182 -6.12 2.80 -10.98
CA VAL A 182 -5.44 1.81 -10.14
C VAL A 182 -6.17 1.55 -8.81
N PHE A 183 -6.71 2.60 -8.17
CA PHE A 183 -7.34 2.49 -6.84
C PHE A 183 -8.86 2.72 -6.85
N GLY A 184 -9.45 2.94 -8.02
CA GLY A 184 -10.87 3.18 -8.24
C GLY A 184 -11.27 4.66 -8.10
N GLU A 185 -12.38 4.99 -8.75
CA GLU A 185 -12.88 6.37 -8.93
C GLU A 185 -13.05 7.13 -7.61
N ASN A 186 -13.63 6.49 -6.59
CA ASN A 186 -13.84 7.11 -5.28
C ASN A 186 -12.53 7.52 -4.60
N THR A 187 -11.50 6.67 -4.69
CA THR A 187 -10.18 6.96 -4.11
C THR A 187 -9.53 8.14 -4.83
N GLY A 188 -9.56 8.13 -6.16
CA GLY A 188 -8.97 9.22 -6.93
C GLY A 188 -9.70 10.55 -6.72
N LYS A 189 -11.05 10.56 -6.70
CA LYS A 189 -11.83 11.75 -6.35
C LYS A 189 -11.45 12.31 -4.97
N ALA A 190 -11.29 11.45 -3.97
CA ALA A 190 -10.89 11.88 -2.63
C ALA A 190 -9.48 12.50 -2.61
N VAL A 191 -8.50 11.88 -3.29
CA VAL A 191 -7.13 12.42 -3.39
C VAL A 191 -7.13 13.79 -4.07
N PHE A 192 -7.88 13.94 -5.17
CA PHE A 192 -7.99 15.22 -5.87
C PHE A 192 -8.68 16.30 -5.02
N SER A 193 -9.71 15.96 -4.25
CA SER A 193 -10.36 16.90 -3.34
C SER A 193 -9.36 17.45 -2.32
N VAL A 194 -8.58 16.57 -1.68
CA VAL A 194 -7.55 16.96 -0.71
C VAL A 194 -6.45 17.80 -1.35
N MET A 195 -6.02 17.45 -2.57
CA MET A 195 -5.04 18.25 -3.32
C MET A 195 -5.60 19.64 -3.66
N ALA A 196 -6.86 19.73 -4.11
CA ALA A 196 -7.51 20.99 -4.44
C ALA A 196 -7.70 21.88 -3.21
N GLU A 197 -8.07 21.30 -2.07
CA GLU A 197 -8.14 22.02 -0.79
C GLU A 197 -6.77 22.57 -0.35
N LYS A 198 -5.71 21.77 -0.52
CA LYS A 198 -4.34 22.22 -0.25
C LYS A 198 -3.91 23.33 -1.20
N ASP A 199 -4.11 23.16 -2.50
CA ASP A 199 -3.79 24.19 -3.49
C ASP A 199 -4.58 25.47 -3.20
N HIS A 200 -5.86 25.38 -2.83
CA HIS A 200 -6.67 26.54 -2.43
C HIS A 200 -6.10 27.26 -1.20
N LYS A 201 -5.67 26.51 -0.19
CA LYS A 201 -4.99 27.05 0.98
C LYS A 201 -3.66 27.72 0.61
N ASP A 202 -2.83 27.06 -0.18
CA ASP A 202 -1.51 27.57 -0.59
C ASP A 202 -1.65 28.82 -1.49
N ILE A 203 -2.73 28.93 -2.27
CA ILE A 203 -3.10 30.15 -3.03
C ILE A 203 -3.46 31.28 -2.06
N LYS A 204 -4.32 31.00 -1.07
CA LYS A 204 -4.74 31.97 -0.07
C LYS A 204 -3.55 32.50 0.74
N ASP A 205 -2.63 31.61 1.09
CA ASP A 205 -1.42 31.91 1.84
C ASP A 205 -0.31 32.53 0.94
N GLY A 206 -0.54 32.62 -0.38
CA GLY A 206 0.38 33.23 -1.35
C GLY A 206 1.64 32.40 -1.64
N VAL A 207 1.62 31.12 -1.26
CA VAL A 207 2.72 30.15 -1.40
C VAL A 207 2.72 29.52 -2.79
N LEU A 208 1.55 29.28 -3.38
CA LEU A 208 1.44 28.67 -4.70
C LEU A 208 1.66 29.71 -5.81
N LYS A 209 2.63 29.45 -6.68
CA LYS A 209 3.03 30.34 -7.79
C LYS A 209 3.06 29.56 -9.10
N VAL A 210 3.03 30.25 -10.23
CA VAL A 210 3.19 29.65 -11.56
C VAL A 210 4.66 29.79 -11.97
N SER A 211 5.26 28.68 -12.38
CA SER A 211 6.55 28.67 -13.06
C SER A 211 6.41 29.38 -14.41
N ALA A 212 7.13 30.48 -14.60
CA ALA A 212 7.13 31.22 -15.86
C ALA A 212 7.71 30.41 -17.04
N VAL A 213 8.49 29.36 -16.76
CA VAL A 213 9.15 28.53 -17.77
C VAL A 213 8.26 27.37 -18.23
N THR A 214 7.52 26.75 -17.32
CA THR A 214 6.75 25.52 -17.60
C THR A 214 5.24 25.69 -17.53
N GLY A 215 4.74 26.84 -17.06
CA GLY A 215 3.31 27.08 -16.82
C GLY A 215 2.72 26.23 -15.67
N ALA A 216 3.54 25.43 -14.99
CA ALA A 216 3.10 24.56 -13.91
C ALA A 216 2.99 25.30 -12.57
N LEU A 217 2.08 24.84 -11.72
CA LEU A 217 1.93 25.31 -10.34
C LEU A 217 3.07 24.76 -9.47
N ALA A 218 3.86 25.65 -8.87
CA ALA A 218 5.01 25.33 -8.02
C ALA A 218 5.22 26.40 -6.93
N SER A 219 5.78 26.01 -5.78
CA SER A 219 6.15 26.95 -4.71
C SER A 219 7.31 27.89 -5.10
N THR A 220 8.09 27.51 -6.11
CA THR A 220 9.25 28.25 -6.64
C THR A 220 8.92 29.13 -7.85
N GLY A 221 7.67 29.18 -8.30
CA GLY A 221 7.25 30.04 -9.41
C GLY A 221 7.45 31.53 -9.13
N THR A 222 7.47 32.36 -10.17
CA THR A 222 7.63 33.82 -10.04
C THR A 222 6.30 34.56 -10.09
N ILE A 223 5.26 33.96 -10.67
CA ILE A 223 3.94 34.58 -10.84
C ILE A 223 3.02 34.12 -9.71
N LYS A 224 2.52 35.04 -8.89
CA LYS A 224 1.58 34.71 -7.81
C LYS A 224 0.24 34.25 -8.39
N VAL A 225 -0.28 33.11 -7.92
CA VAL A 225 -1.65 32.71 -8.24
C VAL A 225 -2.59 33.55 -7.38
N MET A 226 -3.46 34.34 -8.01
CA MET A 226 -4.44 35.16 -7.31
C MET A 226 -5.63 34.29 -6.88
N ALA A 227 -6.14 34.50 -5.68
CA ALA A 227 -7.37 33.87 -5.24
C ALA A 227 -8.54 34.34 -6.13
N ASN A 228 -9.30 33.40 -6.68
CA ASN A 228 -10.52 33.73 -7.42
C ASN A 228 -11.61 34.19 -6.43
N HIS A 229 -12.17 35.37 -6.67
CA HIS A 229 -13.24 35.97 -5.86
C HIS A 229 -14.64 35.81 -6.49
N HIS A 230 -14.77 34.97 -7.53
CA HIS A 230 -16.05 34.71 -8.17
C HIS A 230 -16.80 33.60 -7.42
N HIS A 231 -17.78 34.00 -6.61
CA HIS A 231 -18.88 33.14 -6.22
C HIS A 231 -19.85 33.10 -7.40
N GLY A 232 -19.87 31.98 -8.16
CA GLY A 232 -20.79 31.82 -9.29
C GLY A 232 -22.24 31.95 -8.85
N ALA A 233 -23.01 32.74 -9.59
CA ALA A 233 -24.48 32.83 -9.53
C ALA A 233 -25.13 31.69 -10.32
#